data_AF-A0A224Z5I7-F1
#
_entry.id   AF-A0A224Z5I7-F1
#
_cell.length_a   1.000
_cell.length_b   1.000
_cell.length_c   1.000
_cell.angle_alpha   90.00
_cell.angle_beta   90.00
_cell.angle_gamma   90.00
#
_symmetry.space_group_name_H-M   'P 1'
#
loop_
_entity.id
_entity.type
_entity.pdbx_description
1 polymer ?
#
loop_
_entity_poly.entity_id
_entity_poly.type
_entity_poly.pdbx_seq_one_letter_code
_entity_poly.pdbx_strand_id
1 'polypeptide(L)'
;MAARTKVRCSHLLVKHRDSRRPSSWREENITRTKEEALALIKKYREQIVSGQSTFEELASKYSDCSSAQRKGDLGFFCPRCHAEALRGLRL
;
A
#
# COMPACT_ATOMS: atom_id res chain seq x y z
N MET A 1 -19.46 -26.51 -0.31
CA MET A 1 -18.03 -26.20 -0.45
C MET A 1 -17.87 -24.70 -0.69
N ALA A 2 -17.43 -23.92 0.30
CA ALA A 2 -17.12 -22.51 0.05
C ALA A 2 -15.77 -22.43 -0.68
N ALA A 3 -15.78 -22.02 -1.94
CA ALA A 3 -14.55 -21.77 -2.69
C ALA A 3 -13.66 -20.82 -1.88
N ARG A 4 -12.43 -21.23 -1.59
CA ARG A 4 -11.40 -20.35 -1.01
C ARG A 4 -11.05 -19.30 -2.07
N THR A 5 -11.86 -18.26 -2.20
CA THR A 5 -11.63 -17.18 -3.14
C THR A 5 -10.35 -16.47 -2.72
N LYS A 6 -9.30 -16.71 -3.49
CA LYS A 6 -8.05 -15.96 -3.40
C LYS A 6 -8.27 -14.66 -4.15
N VAL A 7 -8.04 -13.53 -3.49
CA VAL A 7 -8.11 -12.20 -4.10
C VAL A 7 -6.70 -11.73 -4.39
N ARG A 8 -6.47 -11.14 -5.57
CA ARG A 8 -5.19 -10.48 -5.87
C ARG A 8 -5.37 -8.99 -5.65
N CYS A 9 -4.50 -8.39 -4.86
CA CYS A 9 -4.57 -6.96 -4.57
C CYS A 9 -3.23 -6.29 -4.86
N SER A 10 -3.29 -5.06 -5.34
CA SER A 10 -2.16 -4.14 -5.40
C SER A 10 -2.44 -2.95 -4.50
N HIS A 11 -1.39 -2.32 -3.97
CA HIS A 11 -1.55 -1.13 -3.14
C HIS A 11 -0.58 -0.02 -3.52
N LEU A 12 -0.99 1.21 -3.18
CA LEU A 12 -0.17 2.39 -3.26
C LEU A 12 -0.13 2.97 -1.85
N LEU A 13 1.03 2.87 -1.20
CA LEU A 13 1.22 3.30 0.18
C LEU A 13 1.98 4.62 0.21
N VAL A 14 1.45 5.63 0.90
CA VAL A 14 2.18 6.87 1.22
C VAL A 14 2.32 6.93 2.73
N LYS A 15 3.57 6.94 3.21
CA LYS A 15 3.87 7.06 4.64
C LYS A 15 3.82 8.52 5.09
N HIS A 16 3.73 8.72 6.39
CA HIS A 16 3.83 10.02 7.07
C HIS A 16 4.73 9.88 8.30
N ARG A 17 5.05 11.01 8.95
CA ARG A 17 5.93 11.06 10.13
C ARG A 17 5.53 10.11 11.27
N ASP A 18 4.22 9.91 11.48
CA ASP A 18 3.68 9.04 12.55
C ASP A 18 3.50 7.59 12.10
N SER A 19 3.99 7.22 10.91
CA SER A 19 4.05 5.81 10.50
C SER A 19 5.01 5.04 11.40
N ARG A 20 4.67 3.80 11.77
CA ARG A 20 5.51 2.93 12.63
C ARG A 20 6.99 2.86 12.22
N ARG A 21 7.26 2.95 10.92
CA ARG A 21 8.60 3.10 10.33
C ARG A 21 8.55 4.19 9.25
N PRO A 22 8.87 5.45 9.58
CA PRO A 22 8.77 6.59 8.67
C PRO A 22 10.01 6.67 7.75
N SER A 23 10.29 5.56 7.08
CA SER A 23 11.36 5.42 6.10
C SER A 23 10.92 4.50 4.97
N SER A 24 11.32 4.76 3.74
CA SER A 24 11.05 3.92 2.59
C SER A 24 12.28 3.83 1.68
N TRP A 25 12.17 3.05 0.61
CA TRP A 25 13.22 2.97 -0.41
C TRP A 25 13.38 4.30 -1.18
N ARG A 26 12.39 5.20 -1.12
CA ARG A 26 12.42 6.50 -1.80
C ARG A 26 13.03 7.59 -0.93
N GLU A 27 12.83 7.49 0.37
CA GLU A 27 13.16 8.54 1.32
C GLU A 27 13.51 7.90 2.67
N GLU A 28 14.74 8.12 3.12
CA GLU A 28 15.24 7.54 4.37
C GLU A 28 14.52 8.10 5.59
N ASN A 29 14.10 9.37 5.57
CA ASN A 29 13.38 10.01 6.67
C ASN A 29 12.15 10.76 6.15
N ILE A 30 10.96 10.23 6.46
CA ILE A 30 9.69 10.77 5.99
C ILE A 30 9.13 11.75 7.04
N THR A 31 9.14 13.04 6.72
CA THR A 31 8.72 14.13 7.63
C THR A 31 7.31 14.66 7.37
N ARG A 32 6.69 14.27 6.24
CA ARG A 32 5.36 14.73 5.84
C ARG A 32 4.28 14.42 6.86
N THR A 33 3.28 15.30 6.99
CA THR A 33 2.15 15.10 7.90
C THR A 33 1.19 14.03 7.38
N LYS A 34 0.28 13.59 8.26
CA LYS A 34 -0.81 12.71 7.87
C LYS A 34 -1.73 13.37 6.84
N GLU A 35 -1.97 14.67 6.97
CA GLU A 35 -2.82 15.47 6.08
C GLU A 35 -2.20 15.57 4.68
N GLU A 36 -0.89 15.81 4.60
CA GLU A 36 -0.15 15.84 3.33
C GLU A 36 -0.16 14.47 2.66
N ALA A 37 0.07 13.39 3.41
CA ALA A 37 -0.01 12.03 2.89
C ALA A 37 -1.42 11.73 2.34
N LEU A 38 -2.48 12.18 3.03
CA LEU A 38 -3.86 12.00 2.62
C LEU A 38 -4.21 12.83 1.37
N ALA A 39 -3.69 14.05 1.28
CA ALA A 39 -3.82 14.90 0.09
C ALA A 39 -3.13 14.25 -1.14
N LEU A 40 -1.93 13.70 -0.96
CA LEU A 40 -1.20 12.99 -2.02
C LEU A 40 -1.98 11.77 -2.51
N ILE A 41 -2.50 10.93 -1.60
CA ILE A 41 -3.32 9.77 -1.97
C ILE A 41 -4.58 10.19 -2.74
N LYS A 42 -5.26 11.27 -2.32
CA LYS A 42 -6.42 11.79 -3.05
C LYS A 42 -6.04 12.25 -4.46
N LYS A 43 -4.93 12.98 -4.60
CA LYS A 43 -4.41 13.42 -5.90
C LYS A 43 -4.11 12.24 -6.82
N TYR A 44 -3.43 11.20 -6.32
CA TYR A 44 -3.17 9.99 -7.10
C TYR A 44 -4.46 9.27 -7.50
N ARG A 45 -5.44 9.19 -6.59
CA ARG A 45 -6.76 8.62 -6.91
C ARG A 45 -7.44 9.41 -8.03
N GLU A 46 -7.41 10.74 -7.99
CA GLU A 46 -7.97 11.59 -9.04
C GLU A 46 -7.26 11.38 -10.38
N GLN A 47 -5.94 11.26 -10.40
CA GLN A 47 -5.17 10.95 -11.61
C GLN A 47 -5.52 9.59 -12.21
N ILE A 48 -5.77 8.59 -11.36
CA ILE A 48 -6.20 7.24 -11.81
C ILE A 48 -7.62 7.30 -12.38
N VAL A 49 -8.54 7.95 -11.67
CA VAL A 49 -9.96 8.03 -12.08
C VAL A 49 -10.12 8.87 -13.35
N SER A 50 -9.32 9.92 -13.51
CA SER A 50 -9.30 10.75 -14.73
C SER A 50 -8.56 10.09 -15.90
N GLY A 51 -7.91 8.94 -15.69
CA GLY A 51 -7.15 8.24 -16.72
C GLY A 51 -5.83 8.92 -17.10
N GLN A 52 -5.36 9.92 -16.33
CA GLN A 52 -4.09 10.61 -16.57
C GLN A 52 -2.87 9.73 -16.30
N SER A 53 -3.00 8.75 -15.41
CA SER A 53 -1.92 7.82 -15.07
C SER A 53 -2.50 6.48 -14.64
N THR A 54 -1.78 5.39 -14.92
CA THR A 54 -2.21 4.08 -14.46
C THR A 54 -1.86 3.86 -12.99
N PHE A 55 -2.62 3.01 -12.31
CA PHE A 55 -2.34 2.63 -10.92
C PHE A 55 -0.92 2.07 -10.77
N GLU A 56 -0.50 1.24 -11.72
CA GLU A 56 0.79 0.56 -11.73
C GLU A 56 1.97 1.53 -11.76
N GLU A 57 1.88 2.56 -12.61
CA GLU A 57 2.91 3.59 -12.73
C GLU A 57 3.03 4.41 -11.45
N LEU A 58 1.89 4.85 -10.89
CA LEU A 58 1.89 5.61 -9.64
C LEU A 58 2.37 4.76 -8.47
N ALA A 59 1.98 3.49 -8.40
CA ALA A 59 2.46 2.57 -7.37
C ALA A 59 3.97 2.31 -7.51
N SER A 60 4.49 2.15 -8.72
CA SER A 60 5.93 1.96 -8.93
C SER A 60 6.74 3.21 -8.59
N LYS A 61 6.22 4.41 -8.87
CA LYS A 61 6.94 5.67 -8.68
C LYS A 61 6.82 6.24 -7.27
N TYR A 62 5.65 6.12 -6.65
CA TYR A 62 5.30 6.86 -5.44
C TYR A 62 5.03 5.98 -4.21
N SER A 63 4.85 4.67 -4.36
CA SER A 63 4.56 3.80 -3.21
C SER A 63 5.79 3.64 -2.31
N ASP A 64 5.62 3.92 -1.02
CA ASP A 64 6.61 3.75 0.06
C ASP A 64 6.74 2.30 0.55
N CYS A 65 6.06 1.36 -0.10
CA CYS A 65 6.20 -0.07 0.15
C CYS A 65 7.22 -0.69 -0.80
N SER A 66 7.93 -1.74 -0.36
CA SER A 66 8.84 -2.52 -1.22
C SER A 66 8.12 -3.20 -2.39
N SER A 67 6.80 -3.36 -2.33
CA SER A 67 5.99 -3.85 -3.47
C SER A 67 5.96 -2.88 -4.66
N ALA A 68 6.47 -1.65 -4.54
CA ALA A 68 6.63 -0.72 -5.66
C ALA A 68 7.39 -1.35 -6.84
N GLN A 69 8.40 -2.18 -6.57
CA GLN A 69 9.15 -2.91 -7.61
C GLN A 69 8.29 -3.86 -8.44
N ARG A 70 7.16 -4.34 -7.87
CA ARG A 70 6.17 -5.17 -8.55
C ARG A 70 4.92 -4.38 -8.92
N LYS A 71 5.07 -3.08 -9.22
CA LYS A 71 3.95 -2.18 -9.55
C LYS A 71 2.85 -2.14 -8.48
N GLY A 72 3.23 -2.33 -7.22
CA GLY A 72 2.31 -2.38 -6.08
C GLY A 72 1.68 -3.75 -5.82
N ASP A 73 1.97 -4.78 -6.61
CA ASP A 73 1.39 -6.12 -6.46
C ASP A 73 1.85 -6.80 -5.17
N LEU A 74 0.86 -7.21 -4.39
CA LEU A 74 1.03 -7.95 -3.14
C LEU A 74 0.73 -9.45 -3.31
N GLY A 75 0.28 -9.87 -4.50
CA GLY A 75 -0.04 -11.26 -4.80
C GLY A 75 -1.42 -11.69 -4.27
N PHE A 76 -1.61 -13.00 -4.13
CA PHE A 76 -2.88 -13.58 -3.71
C PHE A 76 -3.04 -13.60 -2.20
N PHE A 77 -4.07 -12.94 -1.72
CA PHE A 77 -4.56 -13.01 -0.35
C PHE A 77 -5.69 -14.03 -0.23
N CYS A 78 -5.69 -14.78 0.87
CA CYS A 78 -6.85 -15.55 1.28
C CYS A 78 -7.40 -14.94 2.57
N PRO A 79 -8.70 -14.57 2.61
CA PRO A 79 -9.31 -13.91 3.77
C PRO A 79 -9.13 -14.66 5.10
N ARG A 80 -8.92 -15.99 5.05
CA ARG A 80 -8.80 -16.85 6.24
C ARG A 80 -7.37 -17.11 6.72
N CYS A 81 -6.34 -16.74 5.97
CA CYS A 81 -4.95 -17.01 6.36
C CYS A 81 -4.41 -16.02 7.43
N HIS A 82 -5.14 -14.95 7.76
CA HIS A 82 -4.76 -14.02 8.82
C HIS A 82 -5.27 -14.42 10.23
N ALA A 83 -6.17 -15.41 10.34
CA ALA A 83 -6.67 -15.86 11.63
C ALA A 83 -5.63 -16.68 12.43
N GLU A 84 -4.64 -17.29 11.77
CA GLU A 84 -3.57 -18.03 12.45
C GLU A 84 -2.31 -17.18 12.68
N ALA A 85 -2.02 -16.19 11.84
CA ALA A 85 -0.83 -15.33 12.02
C ALA A 85 -0.96 -14.30 13.17
N LEU A 86 -2.18 -13.92 13.57
CA LEU A 86 -2.42 -12.97 14.66
C LEU A 86 -2.64 -13.62 16.04
N ARG A 87 -2.69 -14.96 16.13
CA ARG A 87 -2.76 -15.67 17.43
C ARG A 87 -1.41 -15.80 18.13
N GLY A 88 -0.30 -15.53 17.42
CA GLY A 88 1.06 -15.61 17.96
C GLY A 88 1.62 -14.32 18.57
N LEU A 89 0.91 -13.19 18.45
CA LEU A 89 1.26 -11.94 19.11
C LEU A 89 0.21 -11.67 20.19
N ARG A 90 0.40 -12.35 21.33
CA ARG A 90 -0.17 -11.90 22.60
C ARG A 90 0.22 -10.44 22.80
N LEU A 91 -0.80 -9.64 23.12
CA LEU A 91 -0.67 -8.34 23.77
C LEU A 91 0.23 -8.42 25.01
#